data_AF-A0A630BC07-F1
#
_entry.id   AF-A0A630BC07-F1
#
_cell.length_a   1.000
_cell.length_b   1.000
_cell.length_c   1.000
_cell.angle_alpha   90.00
_cell.angle_beta   90.00
_cell.angle_gamma   90.00
#
_symmetry.space_group_name_H-M   'P 1'
#
loop_
_entity.id
_entity.type
_entity.pdbx_description
1 polymer ?
#
loop_
_entity_poly.entity_id
_entity_poly.type
_entity_poly.pdbx_seq_one_letter_code
_entity_poly.pdbx_strand_id
1 'polypeptide(L)'
;MKIIKYGNDEGIVFDNGNSLWDTYSQSCCEYNYAEWDQLEPSALNYDFDEESFQLVPNDYGFRFGDKNRTFFIPCYSEQNGEYSYRITIIYEDKSGKTLKEINTECEGAEE
;
A
#
# COMPACT_ATOMS: atom_id res chain seq x y z
N MET A 1 15.95 6.65 -1.24
CA MET A 1 14.75 7.34 -1.76
C MET A 1 13.86 7.73 -0.58
N LYS A 2 13.16 8.85 -0.66
CA LYS A 2 12.36 9.41 0.45
C LYS A 2 10.93 9.65 0.04
N ILE A 3 10.01 9.52 0.99
CA ILE A 3 8.60 9.87 0.78
C ILE A 3 8.48 11.39 0.71
N ILE A 4 7.84 11.90 -0.35
CA ILE A 4 7.59 13.33 -0.54
C ILE A 4 6.10 13.68 -0.52
N LYS A 5 5.23 12.69 -0.75
CA LYS A 5 3.78 12.81 -0.66
C LYS A 5 3.17 11.47 -0.25
N TYR A 6 2.04 11.53 0.44
CA TYR A 6 1.24 10.36 0.76
C TYR A 6 -0.20 10.76 1.08
N GLY A 7 -1.12 9.82 0.88
CA GLY A 7 -2.50 9.93 1.35
C GLY A 7 -3.45 9.03 0.57
N ASN A 8 -4.68 8.91 1.04
CA ASN A 8 -5.66 7.96 0.46
C ASN A 8 -6.01 8.21 -1.01
N ASP A 9 -5.85 9.44 -1.51
CA ASP A 9 -6.09 9.79 -2.90
C ASP A 9 -4.90 9.47 -3.84
N GLU A 10 -3.69 9.26 -3.30
CA GLU A 10 -2.45 9.23 -4.08
C GLU A 10 -1.48 8.09 -3.73
N GLY A 11 -1.71 7.35 -2.64
CA GLY A 11 -0.80 6.32 -2.16
C GLY A 11 0.46 6.93 -1.52
N ILE A 12 1.64 6.53 -1.96
CA ILE A 12 2.93 7.12 -1.59
C ILE A 12 3.70 7.51 -2.86
N VAL A 13 4.30 8.71 -2.86
CA VAL A 13 5.21 9.16 -3.91
C VAL A 13 6.60 9.38 -3.33
N PHE A 14 7.61 8.80 -3.98
CA PHE A 14 9.02 8.94 -3.63
C PHE A 14 9.72 10.05 -4.43
N ASP A 15 10.82 10.58 -3.88
CA ASP A 15 11.64 11.64 -4.50
C ASP A 15 12.33 11.24 -5.82
N ASN A 16 12.53 9.94 -6.06
CA ASN A 16 13.00 9.42 -7.34
C ASN A 16 11.90 9.34 -8.42
N GLY A 17 10.65 9.66 -8.05
CA GLY A 17 9.47 9.67 -8.91
C GLY A 17 8.71 8.34 -8.95
N ASN A 18 9.16 7.31 -8.24
CA ASN A 18 8.42 6.06 -8.10
C ASN A 18 7.23 6.24 -7.17
N SER A 19 6.21 5.40 -7.32
CA SER A 19 4.97 5.48 -6.55
C SER A 19 4.52 4.10 -6.08
N LEU A 20 3.76 4.10 -4.98
CA LEU A 20 3.13 2.93 -4.39
C LEU A 20 1.65 3.24 -4.18
N TRP A 21 0.77 2.38 -4.66
CA TRP A 21 -0.68 2.58 -4.59
C TRP A 21 -1.42 1.25 -4.62
N ASP A 22 -2.69 1.26 -4.26
CA ASP A 22 -3.55 0.09 -4.20
C ASP A 22 -4.62 0.12 -5.30
N THR A 23 -5.01 -1.06 -5.75
CA THR A 23 -6.09 -1.21 -6.72
C THR A 23 -6.97 -2.39 -6.40
N TYR A 24 -8.26 -2.21 -6.68
CA TYR A 24 -9.28 -3.20 -6.47
C TYR A 24 -10.33 -3.15 -7.58
N SER A 25 -10.67 -4.32 -8.13
CA SER A 25 -11.77 -4.45 -9.08
C SER A 25 -13.09 -4.57 -8.33
N GLN A 26 -13.70 -3.43 -8.02
CA GLN A 26 -14.99 -3.36 -7.35
C GLN A 26 -16.11 -4.04 -8.17
N SER A 27 -16.87 -4.91 -7.52
CA SER A 27 -18.04 -5.56 -8.10
C SER A 27 -19.27 -4.66 -8.01
N CYS A 28 -19.68 -4.22 -6.80
CA CYS A 28 -20.80 -3.28 -6.69
C CYS A 28 -20.99 -2.57 -5.35
N CYS A 29 -20.70 -3.18 -4.20
CA CYS A 29 -21.13 -2.69 -2.89
C CYS A 29 -20.09 -2.96 -1.80
N GLU A 30 -18.85 -3.16 -2.22
CA GLU A 30 -17.70 -3.41 -1.38
C GLU A 30 -16.60 -2.39 -1.72
N TYR A 31 -15.86 -1.95 -0.71
CA TYR A 31 -14.74 -1.06 -0.91
C TYR A 31 -13.54 -1.55 -0.10
N ASN A 32 -12.56 -2.09 -0.82
CA ASN A 32 -11.27 -2.52 -0.26
C ASN A 32 -10.24 -1.44 -0.56
N TYR A 33 -9.50 -1.00 0.44
CA TYR A 33 -8.51 0.05 0.29
C TYR A 33 -7.35 -0.13 1.27
N ALA A 34 -6.18 0.36 0.88
CA ALA A 34 -5.08 0.61 1.81
C ALA A 34 -5.28 1.97 2.49
N GLU A 35 -5.11 2.01 3.82
CA GLU A 35 -5.27 3.22 4.62
C GLU A 35 -3.92 3.95 4.72
N TRP A 36 -3.62 4.73 3.68
CA TRP A 36 -2.36 5.44 3.52
C TRP A 36 -2.17 6.56 4.54
N ASP A 37 -3.26 7.16 5.03
CA ASP A 37 -3.18 8.21 6.06
C ASP A 37 -2.69 7.67 7.42
N GLN A 38 -2.75 6.35 7.64
CA GLN A 38 -2.16 5.68 8.80
C GLN A 38 -0.64 5.45 8.68
N LEU A 39 0.02 5.98 7.64
CA LEU A 39 1.48 5.93 7.52
C LEU A 39 2.16 6.49 8.77
N GLU A 40 2.98 5.66 9.42
CA GLU A 40 3.71 6.08 10.61
C GLU A 40 4.64 7.27 10.31
N PRO A 41 4.65 8.36 11.10
CA PRO A 41 5.45 9.56 10.83
C PRO A 41 6.96 9.32 10.71
N SER A 42 7.45 8.24 11.31
CA SER A 42 8.87 7.88 11.22
C SER A 42 9.31 7.41 9.83
N ALA A 43 8.37 6.99 8.97
CA ALA A 43 8.63 6.65 7.57
C ALA A 43 9.01 7.88 6.73
N LEU A 44 8.45 9.05 7.05
CA LEU A 44 8.73 10.31 6.35
C LEU A 44 10.17 10.80 6.54
N ASN A 45 10.82 10.34 7.60
CA ASN A 45 12.21 10.68 7.92
C ASN A 45 13.21 9.59 7.51
N TYR A 46 12.73 8.52 6.86
CA TYR A 46 13.54 7.38 6.49
C TYR A 46 14.02 7.48 5.03
N ASP A 47 15.28 7.13 4.80
CA ASP A 47 15.87 7.06 3.46
C ASP A 47 15.96 5.60 3.03
N PHE A 48 15.04 5.18 2.16
CA PHE A 48 14.89 3.81 1.72
C PHE A 48 15.98 3.43 0.71
N ASP A 49 16.62 2.27 0.91
CA ASP A 49 17.53 1.67 -0.06
C ASP A 49 16.73 1.13 -1.26
N GLU A 50 16.82 1.80 -2.40
CA GLU A 50 16.07 1.45 -3.61
C GLU A 50 16.42 0.04 -4.13
N GLU A 51 17.69 -0.37 -4.04
CA GLU A 51 18.13 -1.67 -4.53
C GLU A 51 17.53 -2.84 -3.74
N SER A 52 17.25 -2.61 -2.45
CA SER A 52 16.65 -3.60 -1.56
C SER A 52 15.20 -3.29 -1.17
N PHE A 53 14.56 -2.35 -1.87
CA PHE A 53 13.16 -2.01 -1.62
C PHE A 53 12.27 -3.25 -1.80
N GLN A 54 11.25 -3.42 -0.98
CA GLN A 54 10.40 -4.62 -0.99
C GLN A 54 8.98 -4.33 -0.52
N LEU A 55 8.05 -5.16 -1.02
CA LEU A 55 6.68 -5.26 -0.56
C LEU A 55 6.49 -6.66 0.03
N VAL A 56 5.86 -6.73 1.21
CA VAL A 56 5.62 -7.97 1.93
C VAL A 56 4.15 -8.02 2.33
N PRO A 57 3.36 -8.98 1.82
CA PRO A 57 1.99 -9.19 2.27
C PRO A 57 1.94 -9.41 3.79
N ASN A 58 0.89 -8.93 4.43
CA ASN A 58 0.62 -9.15 5.84
C ASN A 58 -0.86 -9.51 6.01
N ASP A 59 -1.23 -10.07 7.16
CA ASP A 59 -2.64 -10.20 7.47
C ASP A 59 -3.20 -8.77 7.62
N TYR A 60 -4.31 -8.47 6.92
CA TYR A 60 -5.01 -7.19 7.02
C TYR A 60 -4.20 -5.97 6.57
N GLY A 61 -3.30 -6.15 5.61
CA GLY A 61 -2.49 -5.05 5.10
C GLY A 61 -1.22 -5.51 4.42
N PHE A 62 -0.22 -4.63 4.37
CA PHE A 62 1.08 -5.01 3.85
C PHE A 62 2.19 -4.19 4.49
N ARG A 63 3.42 -4.65 4.32
CA ARG A 63 4.62 -3.93 4.71
C ARG A 63 5.40 -3.49 3.48
N PHE A 64 5.95 -2.29 3.54
CA PHE A 64 6.91 -1.79 2.55
C PHE A 64 8.16 -1.28 3.23
N GLY A 65 9.27 -1.25 2.50
CA GLY A 65 10.52 -0.68 2.99
C GLY A 65 11.71 -1.35 2.33
N ASP A 66 12.79 -1.52 3.07
CA ASP A 66 14.01 -2.15 2.57
C ASP A 66 14.50 -3.26 3.53
N LYS A 67 15.71 -3.75 3.33
CA LYS A 67 16.30 -4.81 4.17
C LYS A 67 16.51 -4.42 5.64
N ASN A 68 16.60 -3.12 5.95
CA ASN A 68 16.90 -2.62 7.30
C ASN A 68 15.63 -2.30 8.07
N ARG A 69 14.61 -1.76 7.39
CA ARG A 69 13.37 -1.34 8.04
C ARG A 69 12.17 -1.47 7.12
N THR A 70 11.05 -1.91 7.69
CA THR A 70 9.75 -1.91 7.02
C THR A 70 8.73 -1.13 7.85
N PHE A 71 7.72 -0.61 7.16
CA PHE A 71 6.57 0.11 7.69
C PHE A 71 5.31 -0.61 7.26
N PHE A 72 4.31 -0.60 8.13
CA PHE A 72 3.04 -1.27 7.90
C PHE A 72 2.00 -0.27 7.41
N ILE A 73 1.18 -0.69 6.45
CA ILE A 73 -0.04 0.00 6.02
C ILE A 73 -1.18 -1.01 6.18
N PRO A 74 -2.19 -0.70 7.01
CA PRO A 74 -3.37 -1.54 7.12
C PRO A 74 -4.24 -1.42 5.87
N CYS A 75 -5.02 -2.45 5.61
CA CYS A 75 -6.04 -2.44 4.57
C CYS A 75 -7.41 -2.74 5.18
N TYR A 76 -8.43 -2.00 4.77
CA TYR A 76 -9.79 -2.13 5.27
C TYR A 76 -10.77 -2.46 4.15
N SER A 77 -11.87 -3.12 4.53
CA SER A 77 -12.96 -3.54 3.66
C SER A 77 -14.29 -3.08 4.24
N GLU A 78 -14.99 -2.23 3.50
CA GLU A 78 -16.36 -1.82 3.78
C GLU A 78 -17.31 -2.68 2.94
N GLN A 79 -17.94 -3.69 3.55
CA GLN A 79 -18.85 -4.62 2.88
C GLN A 79 -19.73 -5.40 3.87
N ASN A 80 -20.68 -6.18 3.34
CA ASN A 80 -21.60 -7.04 4.12
C ASN A 80 -21.11 -8.48 4.35
N GLY A 81 -19.87 -8.79 3.97
CA GLY A 81 -19.24 -10.11 4.16
C GLY A 81 -19.40 -11.11 3.02
N GLU A 82 -20.05 -10.72 1.92
CA GLU A 82 -20.30 -11.59 0.76
C GLU A 82 -19.21 -11.49 -0.34
N TYR A 83 -18.29 -10.52 -0.24
CA TYR A 83 -17.30 -10.20 -1.27
C TYR A 83 -15.87 -10.50 -0.83
N SER A 84 -14.98 -10.56 -1.82
CA SER A 84 -13.54 -10.72 -1.59
C SER A 84 -12.98 -9.53 -0.83
N TYR A 85 -12.13 -9.79 0.18
CA TYR A 85 -11.36 -8.79 0.93
C TYR A 85 -10.03 -8.45 0.25
N ARG A 86 -9.72 -9.07 -0.89
CA ARG A 86 -8.44 -8.89 -1.59
C ARG A 86 -8.27 -7.51 -2.18
N ILE A 87 -7.03 -7.03 -2.13
CA ILE A 87 -6.54 -5.86 -2.84
C ILE A 87 -5.16 -6.13 -3.45
N THR A 88 -4.81 -5.43 -4.52
CA THR A 88 -3.49 -5.49 -5.13
C THR A 88 -2.72 -4.21 -4.82
N ILE A 89 -1.50 -4.35 -4.33
CA ILE A 89 -0.58 -3.24 -4.06
C ILE A 89 0.46 -3.20 -5.17
N ILE A 90 0.64 -2.03 -5.80
CA ILE A 90 1.47 -1.81 -6.97
C ILE A 90 2.56 -0.81 -6.63
N TYR A 91 3.81 -1.20 -6.86
CA TYR A 91 4.96 -0.29 -6.90
C TYR A 91 5.41 -0.11 -8.34
N GLU A 92 5.43 1.13 -8.82
CA GLU A 92 5.76 1.48 -10.20
C GLU A 92 6.86 2.53 -10.28
N ASP A 93 7.56 2.56 -11.41
CA ASP A 93 8.49 3.63 -11.70
C ASP A 93 7.78 4.90 -12.18
N LYS A 94 8.53 6.01 -12.25
CA LYS A 94 8.05 7.30 -12.77
C LYS A 94 7.46 7.28 -14.19
N SER A 95 7.62 6.20 -14.94
CA SER A 95 7.03 6.03 -16.28
C SER A 95 5.72 5.24 -16.26
N GLY A 96 5.24 4.83 -15.08
CA GLY A 96 4.05 4.00 -14.90
C GLY A 96 4.31 2.52 -15.16
N LYS A 97 5.58 2.08 -15.18
CA LYS A 97 5.90 0.66 -15.33
C LYS A 97 5.89 0.01 -13.96
N THR A 98 5.03 -1.00 -13.78
CA THR A 98 5.03 -1.86 -12.60
C THR A 98 6.41 -2.50 -12.38
N LEU A 99 6.99 -2.24 -11.23
CA LEU A 99 8.25 -2.83 -10.77
C LEU A 99 7.99 -4.02 -9.85
N LYS A 100 6.99 -3.92 -8.97
CA LYS A 100 6.56 -4.97 -8.03
C LYS A 100 5.05 -4.90 -7.83
N GLU A 101 4.45 -6.05 -7.59
CA GLU A 101 3.05 -6.16 -7.18
C GLU A 101 2.91 -7.27 -6.15
N ILE A 102 1.99 -7.07 -5.20
CA ILE A 102 1.57 -8.11 -4.26
C ILE A 102 0.06 -8.08 -4.11
N ASN A 103 -0.52 -9.22 -3.76
CA ASN A 103 -1.90 -9.30 -3.30
C ASN A 103 -1.91 -9.43 -1.78
N THR A 104 -2.84 -8.75 -1.13
CA THR A 104 -3.10 -8.88 0.30
C THR A 104 -4.61 -8.89 0.60
N GLU A 105 -4.97 -9.19 1.82
CA GLU A 105 -6.35 -9.20 2.31
C GLU A 105 -6.58 -7.98 3.23
N CYS A 106 -7.79 -7.44 3.17
CA CYS A 106 -8.24 -6.33 4.01
C CYS A 106 -9.02 -6.85 5.23
N GLU A 107 -9.01 -6.11 6.32
CA GLU A 107 -9.87 -6.37 7.49
C GLU A 107 -11.28 -5.85 7.22
N GLY A 108 -12.29 -6.68 7.49
CA GLY A 108 -13.67 -6.21 7.47
C GLY A 108 -13.92 -5.24 8.61
N ALA A 109 -14.56 -4.11 8.34
CA ALA A 109 -15.08 -3.27 9.41
C ALA A 109 -16.17 -4.05 10.18
N GLU A 110 -15.88 -4.45 11.43
CA GLU A 110 -16.91 -5.02 12.30
C GLU A 110 -18.00 -3.96 12.57
N GLU A 111 -19.27 -4.30 12.34
CA GLU A 111 -20.45 -3.47 12.69
C GLU A 111 -20.62 -3.29 14.21
#